data_AF-A0A7Y4G3R1-F1
#
_entry.id   AF-A0A7Y4G3R1-F1
#
_cell.length_a   1.000
_cell.length_b   1.000
_cell.length_c   1.000
_cell.angle_alpha   90.00
_cell.angle_beta   90.00
_cell.angle_gamma   90.00
#
_symmetry.space_group_name_H-M   'P 1'
#
loop_
_entity.id
_entity.type
_entity.pdbx_description
1 polymer ?
#
loop_
_entity_poly.entity_id
_entity_poly.type
_entity_poly.pdbx_seq_one_letter_code
_entity_poly.pdbx_strand_id
1 'polypeptide(L)'
;NPGTYIGFITDGSNTEIPVFTISFSATTLGEYTFTLLEALDHVDGLDNNDLSFDLPVYAVDTDGDDSLVAQLNVTIGDDVQIMQDGTLDIIEPNLADGTVTTNTIDVMPNQSADGATLTQFTYDGQLRTLDQNDNGEQQFSFTEGELFITLEGEVRFEPNRDLDHSVNEDIVKSIVVTSSDFDNDSLTSTVTLTITDGDIPT
;
A
#
# COMPACT_ATOMS: atom_id res chain seq x y z
N ASN A 1 6.06 28.06 -29.19
CA ASN A 1 6.26 26.70 -28.66
C ASN A 1 4.97 26.29 -28.01
N PRO A 2 4.35 25.16 -28.39
CA PRO A 2 3.29 24.62 -27.54
C PRO A 2 3.96 24.37 -26.19
N GLY A 3 3.61 25.20 -25.21
CA GLY A 3 4.24 25.16 -23.90
C GLY A 3 3.75 23.91 -23.19
N THR A 4 4.66 23.07 -22.74
CA THR A 4 4.33 22.13 -21.67
C THR A 4 4.15 22.97 -20.41
N TYR A 5 2.93 22.96 -19.86
CA TYR A 5 2.69 23.46 -18.52
C TYR A 5 3.07 22.36 -17.53
N ILE A 6 3.72 22.73 -16.43
CA ILE A 6 4.11 21.80 -15.37
C ILE A 6 3.54 22.36 -14.07
N GLY A 7 2.73 21.55 -13.39
CA GLY A 7 2.27 21.83 -12.03
C GLY A 7 3.28 21.30 -11.03
N PHE A 8 3.50 22.03 -9.94
CA PHE A 8 4.44 21.65 -8.87
C PHE A 8 3.78 21.76 -7.50
N ILE A 9 4.22 20.91 -6.58
CA ILE A 9 4.08 21.12 -5.13
C ILE A 9 5.44 21.54 -4.55
N THR A 10 5.43 22.17 -3.38
CA THR A 10 6.66 22.48 -2.64
C THR A 10 6.77 21.58 -1.42
N ASP A 11 7.89 20.86 -1.28
CA ASP A 11 8.17 20.07 -0.09
C ASP A 11 8.46 20.96 1.15
N GLY A 12 8.66 20.33 2.31
CA GLY A 12 9.04 21.02 3.55
C GLY A 12 10.39 21.79 3.51
N SER A 13 11.17 21.61 2.43
CA SER A 13 12.42 22.30 2.15
C SER A 13 12.28 23.40 1.07
N ASN A 14 11.07 23.65 0.54
CA ASN A 14 10.75 24.52 -0.60
C ASN A 14 11.34 24.06 -1.95
N THR A 15 11.55 22.76 -2.13
CA THR A 15 11.89 22.18 -3.42
C THR A 15 10.61 21.99 -4.24
N GLU A 16 10.61 22.46 -5.49
CA GLU A 16 9.51 22.21 -6.42
C GLU A 16 9.57 20.77 -6.95
N ILE A 17 8.51 20.00 -6.68
CA ILE A 17 8.33 18.63 -7.17
C ILE A 17 7.26 18.67 -8.26
N PRO A 18 7.57 18.29 -9.51
CA PRO A 18 6.59 18.29 -10.59
C PRO A 18 5.56 17.19 -10.37
N VAL A 19 4.28 17.55 -10.29
CA VAL A 19 3.19 16.60 -9.99
C VAL A 19 2.34 16.27 -11.20
N PHE A 20 2.23 17.17 -12.18
CA PHE A 20 1.58 16.88 -13.45
C PHE A 20 2.13 17.71 -14.59
N THR A 21 1.91 17.27 -15.82
CA THR A 21 2.13 18.07 -17.03
C THR A 21 0.89 18.18 -17.89
N ILE A 22 0.82 19.28 -18.64
CA ILE A 22 -0.16 19.47 -19.70
C ILE A 22 0.58 19.88 -20.95
N SER A 23 0.33 19.15 -22.02
CA SER A 23 0.90 19.45 -23.33
C SER A 23 -0.23 19.69 -24.33
N PHE A 24 -0.14 20.79 -25.07
CA PHE A 24 -1.08 21.09 -26.16
C PHE A 24 -0.51 20.61 -27.49
N SER A 25 -1.36 20.02 -28.32
CA SER A 25 -1.00 19.55 -29.65
C SER A 25 -0.59 20.71 -30.55
N ALA A 26 0.55 20.58 -31.22
CA ALA A 26 1.01 21.55 -32.21
C ALA A 26 0.25 21.46 -33.54
N THR A 27 -0.43 20.34 -33.78
CA THR A 27 -1.06 19.99 -35.06
C THR A 27 -2.57 19.99 -35.01
N THR A 28 -3.15 19.75 -33.83
CA THR A 28 -4.60 19.67 -33.63
C THR A 28 -5.03 20.74 -32.63
N LEU A 29 -5.74 21.77 -33.09
CA LEU A 29 -6.20 22.85 -32.22
C LEU A 29 -7.15 22.31 -31.13
N GLY A 30 -6.89 22.70 -29.88
CA GLY A 30 -7.72 22.32 -28.72
C GLY A 30 -7.44 20.93 -28.16
N GLU A 31 -6.55 20.15 -28.78
CA GLU A 31 -6.13 18.85 -28.24
C GLU A 31 -5.05 19.06 -27.18
N TYR A 32 -5.21 18.41 -26.04
CA TYR A 32 -4.25 18.43 -24.94
C TYR A 32 -4.12 17.04 -24.30
N THR A 33 -2.96 16.78 -23.71
CA THR A 33 -2.69 15.60 -22.88
C THR A 33 -2.34 16.07 -21.48
N PHE A 34 -3.10 15.60 -20.49
CA PHE A 34 -2.76 15.69 -19.07
C PHE A 34 -2.04 14.41 -18.66
N THR A 35 -0.92 14.55 -17.95
CA THR A 35 -0.17 13.43 -17.38
C THR A 35 0.05 13.71 -15.90
N LEU A 36 -0.51 12.86 -15.02
CA LEU A 36 -0.15 12.82 -13.61
C LEU A 36 1.23 12.15 -13.47
N LEU A 37 2.15 12.79 -12.77
CA LEU A 37 3.53 12.34 -12.60
C LEU A 37 3.77 11.71 -11.23
N GLU A 38 3.12 12.25 -10.20
CA GLU A 38 3.23 11.83 -8.81
C GLU A 38 1.82 11.73 -8.22
N ALA A 39 1.65 10.88 -7.20
CA ALA A 39 0.48 10.89 -6.34
C ALA A 39 0.29 12.29 -5.74
N LEU A 40 -0.95 12.70 -5.54
CA LEU A 40 -1.29 13.95 -4.87
C LEU A 40 -1.91 13.64 -3.52
N ASP A 41 -1.60 14.48 -2.54
CA ASP A 41 -2.13 14.38 -1.19
C ASP A 41 -3.63 14.69 -1.18
N HIS A 42 -4.43 13.71 -0.75
CA HIS A 42 -5.85 13.88 -0.52
C HIS A 42 -6.14 14.14 0.96
N VAL A 43 -7.40 14.43 1.31
CA VAL A 43 -7.73 14.78 2.71
C VAL A 43 -7.99 13.51 3.51
N ASP A 44 -7.15 13.25 4.53
CA ASP A 44 -7.20 12.03 5.36
C ASP A 44 -8.62 11.63 5.78
N GLY A 45 -8.89 10.32 5.72
CA GLY A 45 -10.06 9.70 6.39
C GLY A 45 -11.40 9.92 5.67
N LEU A 46 -11.37 10.25 4.38
CA LEU A 46 -12.55 10.29 3.52
C LEU A 46 -12.33 9.38 2.31
N ASP A 47 -12.51 8.06 2.50
CA ASP A 47 -12.33 6.98 1.50
C ASP A 47 -12.02 7.45 0.05
N ASN A 48 -13.00 8.03 -0.66
CA ASN A 48 -12.76 8.63 -1.97
C ASN A 48 -12.92 10.15 -1.89
N ASN A 49 -11.81 10.86 -2.05
CA ASN A 49 -11.81 12.30 -2.25
C ASN A 49 -11.56 12.69 -3.70
N ASP A 50 -12.05 13.86 -4.09
CA ASP A 50 -11.71 14.44 -5.38
C ASP A 50 -10.86 15.69 -5.14
N LEU A 51 -9.63 15.70 -5.66
CA LEU A 51 -8.85 16.93 -5.81
C LEU A 51 -9.21 17.57 -7.14
N SER A 52 -9.89 18.71 -7.10
CA SER A 52 -10.29 19.44 -8.31
C SER A 52 -9.65 20.82 -8.40
N PHE A 53 -9.17 21.17 -9.59
CA PHE A 53 -8.68 22.51 -9.89
C PHE A 53 -9.04 22.92 -11.32
N ASP A 54 -9.18 24.23 -11.51
CA ASP A 54 -9.47 24.83 -12.80
C ASP A 54 -8.22 25.46 -13.39
N LEU A 55 -7.95 25.15 -14.65
CA LEU A 55 -6.87 25.75 -15.41
C LEU A 55 -7.43 26.74 -16.44
N PRO A 56 -7.11 28.04 -16.32
CA PRO A 56 -7.54 29.03 -17.29
C PRO A 56 -6.73 28.87 -18.59
N VAL A 57 -7.43 28.53 -19.68
CA VAL A 57 -6.86 28.37 -21.02
C VAL A 57 -7.42 29.46 -21.94
N TYR A 58 -6.56 30.04 -22.77
CA TYR A 58 -6.93 30.99 -23.82
C TYR A 58 -6.30 30.55 -25.15
N ALA A 59 -6.99 30.79 -26.25
CA ALA A 59 -6.45 30.64 -27.58
C ALA A 59 -5.91 31.99 -28.06
N VAL A 60 -4.81 31.96 -28.80
CA VAL A 60 -4.23 33.15 -29.44
C VAL A 60 -4.38 32.99 -30.94
N ASP A 61 -4.98 33.95 -31.62
CA ASP A 61 -5.14 33.89 -33.07
C ASP A 61 -3.89 34.42 -33.82
N THR A 62 -4.02 34.68 -35.13
CA THR A 62 -2.87 35.07 -35.96
C THR A 62 -2.41 36.51 -35.74
N ASP A 63 -3.29 37.42 -35.32
CA ASP A 63 -2.92 38.82 -35.07
C ASP A 63 -2.55 39.09 -33.60
N GLY A 64 -2.71 38.07 -32.75
CA GLY A 64 -2.17 38.03 -31.39
C GLY A 64 -3.21 38.36 -30.32
N ASP A 65 -4.48 38.47 -30.70
CA ASP A 65 -5.56 38.67 -29.75
C ASP A 65 -5.92 37.36 -29.02
N ASP A 66 -6.12 37.47 -27.71
CA ASP A 66 -6.55 36.36 -26.86
C ASP A 66 -8.06 36.12 -26.98
N SER A 67 -8.45 34.84 -26.94
CA SER A 67 -9.85 34.46 -26.77
C SER A 67 -10.37 34.82 -25.38
N LEU A 68 -11.69 34.67 -25.18
CA LEU A 68 -12.23 34.53 -23.84
C LEU A 68 -11.58 33.34 -23.13
N VAL A 69 -11.40 33.44 -21.82
CA VAL A 69 -10.87 32.35 -20.99
C VAL A 69 -11.85 31.18 -20.96
N ALA A 70 -11.34 29.97 -21.21
CA ALA A 70 -12.01 28.71 -20.97
C ALA A 70 -11.39 28.04 -19.75
N GLN A 71 -12.22 27.49 -18.86
CA GLN A 71 -11.72 26.73 -17.72
C GLN A 71 -11.60 25.25 -18.12
N LEU A 72 -10.39 24.72 -18.07
CA LEU A 72 -10.14 23.29 -18.11
C LEU A 72 -10.20 22.77 -16.68
N ASN A 73 -11.32 22.12 -16.35
CA ASN A 73 -11.49 21.46 -15.06
C ASN A 73 -10.75 20.13 -15.07
N VAL A 74 -9.89 19.93 -14.07
CA VAL A 74 -9.20 18.67 -13.80
C VAL A 74 -9.67 18.16 -12.45
N THR A 75 -10.14 16.92 -12.43
CA THR A 75 -10.50 16.20 -11.20
C THR A 75 -9.63 14.96 -11.11
N ILE A 76 -8.93 14.83 -10.00
CA ILE A 76 -8.07 13.71 -9.64
C ILE A 76 -8.76 13.02 -8.47
N GLY A 77 -9.29 11.83 -8.73
CA GLY A 77 -9.85 10.99 -7.69
C GLY A 77 -8.74 10.37 -6.85
N ASP A 78 -8.97 10.36 -5.56
CA ASP A 78 -8.27 9.56 -4.56
C ASP A 78 -8.55 8.09 -4.83
N ASP A 79 -7.58 7.23 -4.55
CA ASP A 79 -7.86 5.81 -4.51
C ASP A 79 -8.00 5.34 -3.06
N VAL A 80 -8.43 4.10 -2.88
CA VAL A 80 -8.60 3.54 -1.54
C VAL A 80 -7.71 2.33 -1.45
N GLN A 81 -6.77 2.34 -0.50
CA GLN A 81 -6.07 1.12 -0.14
C GLN A 81 -7.07 0.08 0.37
N ILE A 82 -7.05 -1.12 -0.19
CA ILE A 82 -7.90 -2.23 0.25
C ILE A 82 -7.02 -3.29 0.89
N MET A 83 -7.27 -3.58 2.16
CA MET A 83 -6.71 -4.74 2.84
C MET A 83 -7.79 -5.78 3.10
N GLN A 84 -7.37 -7.04 3.21
CA GLN A 84 -8.27 -8.13 3.58
C GLN A 84 -7.71 -8.94 4.74
N ASP A 85 -8.59 -9.37 5.63
CA ASP A 85 -8.25 -10.31 6.70
C ASP A 85 -7.83 -11.66 6.12
N GLY A 86 -7.09 -12.44 6.90
CA GLY A 86 -6.64 -13.76 6.50
C GLY A 86 -6.53 -14.75 7.64
N THR A 87 -6.34 -16.02 7.28
CA THR A 87 -6.08 -17.10 8.24
C THR A 87 -4.87 -17.89 7.82
N LEU A 88 -4.04 -18.24 8.81
CA LEU A 88 -2.93 -19.16 8.68
C LEU A 88 -3.21 -20.34 9.60
N ASP A 89 -3.44 -21.51 9.03
CA ASP A 89 -3.69 -22.73 9.80
C ASP A 89 -2.58 -23.73 9.53
N ILE A 90 -2.00 -24.29 10.58
CA ILE A 90 -0.95 -25.28 10.48
C ILE A 90 -1.01 -26.29 11.63
N ILE A 91 -0.64 -27.53 11.31
CA ILE A 91 -0.42 -28.56 12.32
C ILE A 91 1.04 -28.50 12.73
N GLU A 92 1.29 -28.56 14.03
CA GLU A 92 2.63 -28.54 14.58
C GLU A 92 3.52 -29.65 13.98
N PRO A 93 4.76 -29.34 13.55
CA PRO A 93 5.65 -30.31 12.93
C PRO A 93 6.21 -31.35 13.90
N ASN A 94 6.32 -32.60 13.44
CA ASN A 94 7.09 -33.63 14.13
C ASN A 94 8.59 -33.54 13.82
N LEU A 95 9.40 -34.24 14.63
CA LEU A 95 10.86 -34.30 14.42
C LEU A 95 11.23 -34.80 13.02
N ALA A 96 10.41 -35.69 12.44
CA ALA A 96 10.64 -36.25 11.12
C ALA A 96 10.23 -35.31 9.96
N ASP A 97 9.40 -34.30 10.23
CA ASP A 97 8.79 -33.47 9.19
C ASP A 97 9.74 -32.36 8.71
N GLY A 98 10.72 -31.97 9.54
CA GLY A 98 11.62 -30.86 9.25
C GLY A 98 10.92 -29.51 9.37
N THR A 99 11.32 -28.55 8.54
CA THR A 99 10.67 -27.23 8.48
C THR A 99 9.39 -27.32 7.65
N VAL A 100 8.26 -27.04 8.28
CA VAL A 100 6.96 -26.88 7.63
C VAL A 100 6.58 -25.41 7.63
N THR A 101 5.80 -24.99 6.65
CA THR A 101 5.37 -23.60 6.47
C THR A 101 3.89 -23.58 6.14
N THR A 102 3.18 -22.53 6.56
CA THR A 102 1.79 -22.32 6.17
C THR A 102 1.69 -22.05 4.67
N ASN A 103 0.46 -21.98 4.15
CA ASN A 103 0.26 -21.25 2.90
C ASN A 103 0.68 -19.77 3.09
N THR A 104 1.04 -19.12 1.98
CA THR A 104 1.17 -17.66 1.94
C THR A 104 -0.20 -17.07 1.66
N ILE A 105 -0.58 -16.06 2.45
CA ILE A 105 -1.75 -15.22 2.19
C ILE A 105 -1.30 -13.85 1.73
N ASP A 106 -2.12 -13.22 0.90
CA ASP A 106 -1.94 -11.84 0.48
C ASP A 106 -3.01 -10.99 1.16
N VAL A 107 -2.57 -10.07 2.03
CA VAL A 107 -3.44 -9.14 2.78
C VAL A 107 -3.68 -7.84 2.02
N MET A 108 -2.99 -7.60 0.90
CA MET A 108 -3.12 -6.41 0.04
C MET A 108 -3.29 -6.79 -1.45
N PRO A 109 -4.30 -7.61 -1.82
CA PRO A 109 -4.45 -8.10 -3.19
C PRO A 109 -4.84 -7.02 -4.22
N ASN A 110 -5.30 -5.86 -3.75
CA ASN A 110 -5.60 -4.69 -4.58
C ASN A 110 -4.91 -3.48 -3.95
N GLN A 111 -3.61 -3.34 -4.22
CA GLN A 111 -2.85 -2.17 -3.78
C GLN A 111 -3.35 -0.90 -4.48
N SER A 112 -3.38 0.18 -3.72
CA SER A 112 -3.50 1.55 -4.23
C SER A 112 -2.41 1.86 -5.27
N ALA A 113 -2.72 2.75 -6.21
CA ALA A 113 -1.78 3.30 -7.17
C ALA A 113 -0.71 4.20 -6.53
N ASP A 114 -0.91 4.62 -5.28
CA ASP A 114 0.00 5.47 -4.51
C ASP A 114 1.11 4.68 -3.81
N GLY A 115 1.25 3.40 -4.16
CA GLY A 115 2.38 2.57 -3.77
C GLY A 115 2.37 2.16 -2.31
N ALA A 116 1.17 1.89 -1.76
CA ALA A 116 0.99 1.47 -0.39
C ALA A 116 1.85 0.24 -0.04
N THR A 117 2.52 0.31 1.10
CA THR A 117 3.31 -0.80 1.65
C THR A 117 2.90 -1.11 3.08
N LEU A 118 3.19 -2.33 3.53
CA LEU A 118 3.14 -2.65 4.96
C LEU A 118 4.26 -1.92 5.69
N THR A 119 3.89 -1.11 6.68
CA THR A 119 4.84 -0.34 7.49
C THR A 119 5.15 -1.01 8.82
N GLN A 120 4.14 -1.65 9.41
CA GLN A 120 4.24 -2.27 10.71
C GLN A 120 3.22 -3.41 10.87
N PHE A 121 3.41 -4.19 11.93
CA PHE A 121 2.41 -5.13 12.40
C PHE A 121 2.46 -5.26 13.91
N THR A 122 1.41 -5.81 14.51
CA THR A 122 1.41 -6.28 15.89
C THR A 122 1.26 -7.79 15.92
N TYR A 123 1.97 -8.44 16.84
CA TYR A 123 1.81 -9.86 17.15
C TYR A 123 1.32 -9.95 18.60
N ASP A 124 0.08 -10.42 18.80
CA ASP A 124 -0.63 -10.36 20.10
C ASP A 124 -0.57 -8.96 20.75
N GLY A 125 -0.69 -7.91 19.92
CA GLY A 125 -0.64 -6.52 20.35
C GLY A 125 0.76 -5.94 20.57
N GLN A 126 1.83 -6.73 20.40
CA GLN A 126 3.19 -6.21 20.46
C GLN A 126 3.64 -5.69 19.10
N LEU A 127 3.96 -4.40 19.02
CA LEU A 127 4.38 -3.72 17.79
C LEU A 127 5.74 -4.19 17.25
N ARG A 128 5.82 -4.31 15.93
CA ARG A 128 7.00 -4.55 15.09
C ARG A 128 6.92 -3.66 13.86
N THR A 129 8.06 -3.20 13.37
CA THR A 129 8.17 -2.35 12.17
C THR A 129 8.88 -3.11 11.05
N LEU A 130 8.43 -2.94 9.82
CA LEU A 130 9.10 -3.49 8.64
C LEU A 130 10.20 -2.53 8.16
N ASP A 131 11.31 -3.08 7.66
CA ASP A 131 12.34 -2.30 6.97
C ASP A 131 11.85 -1.91 5.58
N GLN A 132 11.64 -0.62 5.36
CA GLN A 132 11.15 -0.09 4.08
C GLN A 132 12.19 -0.13 2.95
N ASN A 133 13.41 -0.59 3.23
CA ASN A 133 14.45 -0.80 2.22
C ASN A 133 14.58 -2.27 1.78
N ASP A 134 13.81 -3.17 2.39
CA ASP A 134 13.83 -4.60 2.09
C ASP A 134 12.53 -5.01 1.39
N ASN A 135 12.59 -5.05 0.05
CA ASN A 135 11.51 -5.53 -0.82
C ASN A 135 11.42 -7.07 -0.86
N GLY A 136 12.24 -7.75 -0.06
CA GLY A 136 12.19 -9.19 0.12
C GLY A 136 11.25 -9.58 1.26
N GLU A 137 11.29 -10.87 1.57
CA GLU A 137 10.61 -11.43 2.72
C GLU A 137 11.39 -11.15 4.01
N GLN A 138 10.74 -10.48 4.96
CA GLN A 138 11.32 -10.11 6.24
C GLN A 138 10.90 -11.12 7.31
N GLN A 139 11.88 -11.59 8.09
CA GLN A 139 11.68 -12.64 9.10
C GLN A 139 11.66 -12.07 10.52
N PHE A 140 10.69 -12.50 11.33
CA PHE A 140 10.50 -12.11 12.72
C PHE A 140 10.30 -13.32 13.63
N SER A 141 11.16 -13.47 14.63
CA SER A 141 11.13 -14.60 15.56
C SER A 141 10.19 -14.37 16.75
N PHE A 142 9.40 -15.39 17.06
CA PHE A 142 8.47 -15.46 18.19
C PHE A 142 8.66 -16.79 18.95
N THR A 143 8.00 -16.91 20.11
CA THR A 143 7.99 -18.13 20.91
C THR A 143 7.42 -19.33 20.14
N GLU A 144 6.41 -19.06 19.32
CA GLU A 144 5.64 -20.04 18.57
C GLU A 144 6.30 -20.41 17.22
N GLY A 145 7.25 -19.62 16.73
CA GLY A 145 7.86 -19.84 15.42
C GLY A 145 8.35 -18.54 14.77
N GLU A 146 8.53 -18.60 13.45
CA GLU A 146 9.01 -17.49 12.62
C GLU A 146 7.88 -16.98 11.73
N LEU A 147 7.60 -15.68 11.82
CA LEU A 147 6.71 -14.97 10.90
C LEU A 147 7.52 -14.39 9.75
N PHE A 148 7.01 -14.55 8.53
CA PHE A 148 7.58 -14.00 7.32
C PHE A 148 6.57 -13.06 6.69
N ILE A 149 7.02 -11.85 6.35
CA ILE A 149 6.15 -10.79 5.83
C ILE A 149 6.89 -9.95 4.78
N THR A 150 6.22 -9.61 3.68
CA THR A 150 6.75 -8.69 2.65
C THR A 150 6.12 -7.30 2.78
N LEU A 151 6.74 -6.29 2.16
CA LEU A 151 6.16 -4.95 2.06
C LEU A 151 4.87 -4.95 1.23
N GLU A 152 4.74 -5.88 0.28
CA GLU A 152 3.61 -6.02 -0.64
C GLU A 152 2.43 -6.80 -0.07
N GLY A 153 2.52 -7.31 1.16
CA GLY A 153 1.39 -7.91 1.87
C GLY A 153 1.36 -9.44 1.90
N GLU A 154 2.42 -10.12 1.45
CA GLU A 154 2.51 -11.58 1.59
C GLU A 154 2.88 -11.94 3.04
N VAL A 155 2.12 -12.85 3.64
CA VAL A 155 2.32 -13.31 5.02
C VAL A 155 2.30 -14.84 5.07
N ARG A 156 3.30 -15.44 5.73
CA ARG A 156 3.34 -16.87 6.06
C ARG A 156 4.05 -17.12 7.39
N PHE A 157 3.87 -18.29 7.97
CA PHE A 157 4.43 -18.65 9.27
C PHE A 157 5.05 -20.04 9.26
N GLU A 158 6.18 -20.19 9.95
CA GLU A 158 6.84 -21.47 10.21
C GLU A 158 6.82 -21.75 11.72
N PRO A 159 6.00 -22.71 12.19
CA PRO A 159 5.90 -23.01 13.61
C PRO A 159 7.15 -23.72 14.14
N ASN A 160 7.46 -23.43 15.40
CA ASN A 160 8.39 -24.23 16.19
C ASN A 160 7.78 -25.61 16.48
N ARG A 161 8.65 -26.53 16.87
CA ARG A 161 8.29 -27.85 17.37
C ARG A 161 8.18 -27.86 18.89
N ASP A 162 7.52 -28.89 19.40
CA ASP A 162 7.35 -29.20 20.81
C ASP A 162 6.75 -28.01 21.61
N LEU A 163 5.82 -27.28 20.99
CA LEU A 163 5.03 -26.22 21.60
C LEU A 163 4.10 -26.79 22.67
N ASP A 164 3.95 -26.07 23.79
CA ASP A 164 3.12 -26.53 24.90
C ASP A 164 1.65 -26.26 24.62
N HIS A 165 0.92 -27.31 24.24
CA HIS A 165 -0.53 -27.30 24.07
C HIS A 165 -1.19 -27.96 25.28
N SER A 166 -2.27 -27.37 25.81
CA SER A 166 -3.17 -28.14 26.65
C SER A 166 -3.93 -29.16 25.78
N VAL A 167 -4.27 -30.33 26.32
CA VAL A 167 -4.83 -31.43 25.53
C VAL A 167 -6.10 -31.00 24.77
N ASN A 168 -6.05 -30.98 23.43
CA ASN A 168 -7.07 -30.47 22.49
C ASN A 168 -7.26 -28.94 22.47
N GLU A 169 -6.22 -28.16 22.72
CA GLU A 169 -6.22 -26.71 22.54
C GLU A 169 -5.35 -26.32 21.34
N ASP A 170 -5.86 -25.41 20.51
CA ASP A 170 -5.08 -24.74 19.48
C ASP A 170 -4.40 -23.51 20.07
N ILE A 171 -3.15 -23.26 19.67
CA ILE A 171 -2.53 -21.96 19.91
C ILE A 171 -3.07 -20.99 18.87
N VAL A 172 -3.81 -19.97 19.32
CA VAL A 172 -4.38 -18.94 18.44
C VAL A 172 -3.69 -17.60 18.68
N LYS A 173 -3.23 -16.97 17.61
CA LYS A 173 -2.47 -15.71 17.62
C LYS A 173 -3.09 -14.69 16.70
N SER A 174 -3.04 -13.42 17.12
CA SER A 174 -3.55 -12.30 16.34
C SER A 174 -2.39 -11.50 15.77
N ILE A 175 -2.30 -11.45 14.44
CA ILE A 175 -1.34 -10.63 13.72
C ILE A 175 -2.12 -9.49 13.06
N VAL A 176 -1.96 -8.26 13.51
CA VAL A 176 -2.60 -7.09 12.89
C VAL A 176 -1.57 -6.35 12.08
N VAL A 177 -1.69 -6.38 10.76
CA VAL A 177 -0.81 -5.66 9.83
C VAL A 177 -1.35 -4.28 9.56
N THR A 178 -0.47 -3.32 9.29
CA THR A 178 -0.82 -1.93 8.97
C THR A 178 -0.12 -1.51 7.70
N SER A 179 -0.89 -1.05 6.71
CA SER A 179 -0.36 -0.39 5.53
C SER A 179 -0.30 1.12 5.70
N SER A 180 0.56 1.75 4.93
CA SER A 180 0.54 3.19 4.66
C SER A 180 0.90 3.42 3.20
N ASP A 181 0.25 4.36 2.56
CA ASP A 181 0.58 4.92 1.25
C ASP A 181 1.33 6.25 1.38
N PHE A 182 1.49 6.95 0.25
CA PHE A 182 2.35 8.12 0.09
C PHE A 182 1.81 9.37 0.79
N ASP A 183 0.49 9.50 0.96
CA ASP A 183 -0.16 10.59 1.68
C ASP A 183 -0.50 10.26 3.14
N ASN A 184 -0.16 9.05 3.60
CA ASN A 184 -0.28 8.54 4.97
C ASN A 184 -1.69 8.08 5.36
N ASP A 185 -2.51 7.73 4.39
CA ASP A 185 -3.68 6.92 4.65
C ASP A 185 -3.24 5.54 5.16
N SER A 186 -3.85 5.11 6.26
CA SER A 186 -3.47 3.88 6.95
C SER A 186 -4.66 2.97 7.11
N LEU A 187 -4.47 1.73 6.64
CA LEU A 187 -5.44 0.66 6.81
C LEU A 187 -4.82 -0.49 7.61
N THR A 188 -5.69 -1.28 8.23
CA THR A 188 -5.26 -2.47 8.97
C THR A 188 -6.01 -3.70 8.49
N SER A 189 -5.35 -4.84 8.55
CA SER A 189 -5.94 -6.17 8.35
C SER A 189 -5.52 -7.09 9.49
N THR A 190 -6.39 -8.04 9.83
CA THR A 190 -6.12 -9.07 10.83
C THR A 190 -5.86 -10.42 10.17
N VAL A 191 -4.70 -10.99 10.47
CA VAL A 191 -4.34 -12.37 10.17
C VAL A 191 -4.46 -13.20 11.45
N THR A 192 -5.33 -14.20 11.45
CA THR A 192 -5.45 -15.15 12.55
C THR A 192 -4.57 -16.36 12.27
N LEU A 193 -3.62 -16.64 13.16
CA LEU A 193 -2.78 -17.84 13.11
C LEU A 193 -3.34 -18.88 14.09
N THR A 194 -3.61 -20.08 13.59
CA THR A 194 -4.01 -21.26 14.37
C THR A 194 -2.94 -22.34 14.22
N ILE A 195 -2.35 -22.75 15.34
CA ILE A 195 -1.45 -23.90 15.40
C ILE A 195 -2.18 -25.02 16.15
N THR A 196 -2.46 -26.13 15.47
CA THR A 196 -3.06 -27.32 16.07
C THR A 196 -1.98 -28.29 16.51
N ASP A 197 -2.17 -28.90 17.68
CA ASP A 197 -1.27 -29.91 18.24
C ASP A 197 -1.02 -31.04 17.23
N GLY A 198 0.25 -31.32 16.95
CA GLY A 198 0.68 -32.35 16.01
C GLY A 198 0.84 -33.71 16.68
N ASP A 199 1.54 -33.75 17.81
CA ASP A 199 1.78 -34.92 18.66
C ASP A 199 2.10 -34.46 20.09
N ILE A 200 1.62 -35.21 21.09
CA ILE A 200 1.94 -34.94 22.51
C ILE A 200 3.46 -35.06 22.71
N PRO A 201 4.14 -34.09 23.36
CA PRO A 201 5.58 -34.15 23.60
C PRO A 201 6.00 -35.46 24.26
N THR A 202 6.98 -36.16 23.66
CA THR A 202 7.55 -37.42 24.21
C THR A 202 8.72 -37.21 25.15
#